data_AF-M2N9R2-F1
#
_entry.id   AF-M2N9R2-F1
#
_cell.length_a   1.000
_cell.length_b   1.000
_cell.length_c   1.000
_cell.angle_alpha   90.00
_cell.angle_beta   90.00
_cell.angle_gamma   90.00
#
_symmetry.space_group_name_H-M   'P 1'
#
loop_
_entity.id
_entity.type
_entity.pdbx_description
1 polymer ?
#
loop_
_entity_poly.entity_id
_entity_poly.type
_entity_poly.pdbx_seq_one_letter_code
_entity_poly.pdbx_strand_id
1 'polypeptide(L)'
;MQDRHELVQAYRQLYKQALRACQYSKPSRYVMRDRIRNAFRHGRSEEFDKGKVERTVMFLRHAASHRGLEHTIQKNLCHVWWERENKVREHGDRRSCVLSGFIRRSDIRELRKHAYAEFDRTIERLNESMGLCIK
;
A
#
# COMPACT_ATOMS: atom_id res chain seq x y z
N MET A 1 -20.78 -2.11 -17.82
CA MET A 1 -21.16 -2.15 -16.39
C MET A 1 -20.35 -3.27 -15.74
N GLN A 2 -19.36 -2.97 -14.91
CA GLN A 2 -18.66 -4.03 -14.17
C GLN A 2 -19.63 -4.74 -13.22
N ASP A 3 -19.59 -6.06 -13.22
CA ASP A 3 -20.39 -6.87 -12.30
C ASP A 3 -19.88 -6.69 -10.87
N ARG A 4 -20.77 -6.27 -9.95
CA ARG A 4 -20.46 -6.13 -8.52
C ARG A 4 -19.86 -7.41 -7.93
N HIS A 5 -20.26 -8.57 -8.46
CA HIS A 5 -19.74 -9.86 -8.06
C HIS A 5 -18.26 -10.03 -8.41
N GLU A 6 -17.83 -9.59 -9.60
CA GLU A 6 -16.43 -9.64 -10.02
C GLU A 6 -15.54 -8.76 -9.14
N LEU A 7 -16.00 -7.56 -8.77
CA LEU A 7 -15.27 -6.66 -7.86
C LEU A 7 -15.04 -7.31 -6.48
N VAL A 8 -16.07 -7.96 -5.94
CA VAL A 8 -15.98 -8.66 -4.64
C VAL A 8 -15.04 -9.85 -4.74
N GLN A 9 -15.08 -10.61 -5.84
CA GLN A 9 -14.16 -11.73 -6.06
C GLN A 9 -12.70 -11.25 -6.16
N ALA A 10 -12.45 -10.20 -6.96
CA ALA A 10 -11.14 -9.57 -7.09
C ALA A 10 -10.59 -9.11 -5.74
N TYR A 11 -11.40 -8.40 -4.95
CA TYR A 11 -11.05 -7.97 -3.60
C TYR A 11 -10.67 -9.17 -2.71
N ARG A 12 -11.48 -10.22 -2.69
CA ARG A 12 -11.24 -11.42 -1.86
C ARG A 12 -9.96 -12.13 -2.27
N GLN A 13 -9.71 -12.27 -3.57
CA GLN A 13 -8.51 -12.94 -4.07
C GLN A 13 -7.24 -12.15 -3.73
N LEU A 14 -7.22 -10.84 -4.02
CA LEU A 14 -6.11 -9.97 -3.67
C LEU A 14 -5.84 -10.00 -2.17
N TYR A 15 -6.88 -9.86 -1.36
CA TYR A 15 -6.73 -9.86 0.09
C TYR A 15 -6.15 -11.17 0.61
N LYS A 16 -6.65 -12.31 0.12
CA LYS A 16 -6.15 -13.64 0.52
C LYS A 16 -4.68 -13.83 0.15
N GLN A 17 -4.26 -13.41 -1.05
CA GLN A 17 -2.86 -13.54 -1.46
C GLN A 17 -1.96 -12.55 -0.72
N ALA A 18 -2.40 -11.32 -0.47
CA ALA A 18 -1.63 -10.34 0.29
C ALA A 18 -1.30 -10.82 1.71
N LEU A 19 -2.27 -11.46 2.38
CA LEU A 19 -2.05 -12.06 3.69
C LEU A 19 -1.02 -13.20 3.65
N ARG A 20 -1.08 -14.03 2.61
CA ARG A 20 -0.10 -15.12 2.39
C ARG A 20 1.29 -14.57 2.11
N ALA A 21 1.41 -13.54 1.27
CA ALA A 21 2.69 -12.87 0.97
C ALA A 21 3.34 -12.32 2.25
N CYS A 22 2.54 -11.68 3.11
CA CYS A 22 3.01 -11.18 4.41
C CYS A 22 3.24 -12.28 5.46
N GLN A 23 2.96 -13.55 5.15
CA GLN A 23 2.99 -14.68 6.09
C GLN A 23 2.19 -14.40 7.38
N TYR A 24 1.10 -13.64 7.27
CA TYR A 24 0.27 -13.22 8.41
C TYR A 24 1.00 -12.46 9.53
N SER A 25 2.19 -11.91 9.23
CA SER A 25 3.01 -11.17 10.19
C SER A 25 2.35 -9.85 10.64
N LYS A 26 2.58 -9.49 11.90
CA LYS A 26 2.29 -8.15 12.44
C LYS A 26 3.57 -7.31 12.30
N PRO A 27 3.51 -6.05 11.84
CA PRO A 27 2.32 -5.25 11.53
C PRO A 27 1.81 -5.36 10.08
N SER A 28 2.57 -5.99 9.18
CA SER A 28 2.35 -6.00 7.72
C SER A 28 0.94 -6.40 7.28
N ARG A 29 0.32 -7.39 7.94
CA ARG A 29 -1.04 -7.83 7.63
C ARG A 29 -2.09 -6.73 7.76
N TYR A 30 -1.91 -5.81 8.71
CA TYR A 30 -2.86 -4.72 8.97
C TYR A 30 -2.69 -3.63 7.92
N VAL A 31 -1.44 -3.27 7.62
CA VAL A 31 -1.10 -2.31 6.57
C VAL A 31 -1.67 -2.75 5.22
N MET A 32 -1.42 -3.99 4.82
CA MET A 32 -1.95 -4.54 3.55
C MET A 32 -3.48 -4.57 3.52
N ARG A 33 -4.12 -4.97 4.63
CA ARG A 33 -5.59 -4.96 4.74
C ARG A 33 -6.15 -3.56 4.52
N ASP A 34 -5.62 -2.58 5.23
CA ASP A 34 -6.15 -1.22 5.26
C ASP A 34 -5.89 -0.52 3.91
N ARG A 35 -4.73 -0.78 3.30
CA ARG A 35 -4.43 -0.43 1.91
C ARG A 35 -5.42 -0.97 0.89
N ILE A 36 -5.59 -2.30 0.81
CA ILE A 36 -6.51 -2.91 -0.15
C ILE A 36 -7.93 -2.41 0.08
N ARG A 37 -8.35 -2.29 1.34
CA ARG A 37 -9.66 -1.74 1.69
C ARG A 37 -9.80 -0.29 1.22
N ASN A 38 -8.80 0.56 1.43
CA ASN A 38 -8.84 1.96 1.00
C ASN A 38 -8.86 2.08 -0.52
N ALA A 39 -8.08 1.26 -1.23
CA ALA A 39 -8.06 1.23 -2.69
C ALA A 39 -9.43 0.86 -3.29
N PHE A 40 -10.11 -0.15 -2.73
CA PHE A 40 -11.43 -0.56 -3.21
C PHE A 40 -12.58 0.36 -2.74
N ARG A 41 -12.43 1.06 -1.61
CA ARG A 41 -13.46 2.00 -1.12
C ARG A 41 -13.41 3.37 -1.78
N HIS A 42 -12.21 3.88 -2.05
CA HIS A 42 -12.01 5.22 -2.62
C HIS A 42 -11.62 5.18 -4.10
N GLY A 43 -11.34 3.99 -4.65
CA GLY A 43 -11.05 3.81 -6.07
C GLY A 43 -12.29 4.06 -6.92
N ARG A 44 -12.10 4.70 -8.08
CA ARG A 44 -13.15 4.85 -9.08
C ARG A 44 -13.37 3.52 -9.79
N SER A 45 -14.64 3.16 -10.04
CA SER A 45 -15.00 1.93 -10.74
C SER A 45 -14.41 1.84 -12.15
N GLU A 46 -14.17 2.99 -12.79
CA GLU A 46 -13.56 3.11 -14.13
C GLU A 46 -12.09 2.68 -14.15
N GLU A 47 -11.40 2.73 -13.00
CA GLU A 47 -9.99 2.37 -12.90
C GLU A 47 -9.77 0.87 -12.66
N PHE A 48 -10.87 0.11 -12.53
CA PHE A 48 -10.80 -1.32 -12.30
C PHE A 48 -10.47 -2.06 -13.61
N ASP A 49 -9.21 -2.51 -13.70
CA ASP A 49 -8.71 -3.38 -14.76
C ASP A 49 -8.48 -4.79 -14.19
N LYS A 50 -9.28 -5.74 -14.67
CA LYS A 50 -9.21 -7.16 -14.26
C LYS A 50 -7.84 -7.78 -14.55
N GLY A 51 -7.22 -7.41 -15.66
CA GLY A 51 -5.89 -7.92 -16.04
C GLY A 51 -4.81 -7.48 -15.07
N LYS A 52 -4.85 -6.21 -14.62
CA LYS A 52 -3.90 -5.70 -13.60
C LYS A 52 -4.08 -6.37 -12.25
N VAL A 53 -5.33 -6.65 -11.87
CA VAL A 53 -5.63 -7.38 -10.64
C VAL A 53 -5.06 -8.78 -10.69
N GLU A 54 -5.26 -9.52 -11.77
CA GLU A 54 -4.75 -10.89 -11.92
C GLU A 54 -3.22 -10.94 -11.89
N ARG A 55 -2.54 -10.01 -12.58
CA ARG A 55 -1.07 -9.87 -12.50
C ARG A 55 -0.60 -9.58 -11.08
N THR A 56 -1.31 -8.73 -10.35
CA THR A 56 -1.00 -8.41 -8.95
C THR A 56 -1.23 -9.61 -8.03
N VAL A 57 -2.28 -10.39 -8.26
CA VAL A 57 -2.52 -11.67 -7.56
C VAL A 57 -1.36 -12.64 -7.81
N MET A 58 -0.88 -12.75 -9.06
CA MET A 58 0.27 -13.58 -9.40
C MET A 58 1.56 -13.09 -8.73
N PHE A 59 1.84 -11.78 -8.78
CA PHE A 59 2.96 -11.17 -8.07
C PHE A 59 2.96 -11.51 -6.57
N LEU A 60 1.80 -11.37 -5.90
CA LEU A 60 1.67 -11.70 -4.48
C LEU A 60 1.80 -13.20 -4.20
N ARG A 61 1.36 -14.06 -5.12
CA ARG A 61 1.60 -15.52 -5.01
C ARG A 61 3.08 -15.83 -5.10
N HIS A 62 3.81 -15.24 -6.05
CA HIS A 62 5.25 -15.43 -6.16
C HIS A 62 6.00 -14.93 -4.93
N ALA A 63 5.61 -13.76 -4.39
CA ALA A 63 6.14 -13.22 -3.14
C ALA A 63 5.90 -14.11 -1.92
N ALA A 64 4.83 -14.92 -1.92
CA ALA A 64 4.52 -15.88 -0.86
C ALA A 64 5.29 -17.20 -1.01
N SER A 65 5.46 -17.67 -2.26
CA SER A 65 6.08 -18.98 -2.54
C SER A 65 7.59 -18.97 -2.41
N HIS A 66 8.27 -17.91 -2.86
CA HIS A 66 9.73 -17.86 -2.92
C HIS A 66 10.27 -16.58 -2.27
N ARG A 67 11.43 -16.69 -1.62
CA ARG A 67 12.15 -15.53 -1.07
C ARG A 67 12.96 -14.83 -2.17
N GLY A 68 12.25 -14.28 -3.15
CA GLY A 68 12.82 -13.59 -4.32
C GLY A 68 12.75 -12.07 -4.23
N LEU A 69 12.85 -11.43 -5.39
CA LEU A 69 12.70 -9.98 -5.53
C LEU A 69 11.30 -9.53 -5.16
N GLU A 70 10.26 -10.28 -5.55
CA GLU A 70 8.86 -9.98 -5.28
C GLU A 70 8.59 -9.96 -3.77
N HIS A 71 9.14 -10.92 -3.03
CA HIS A 71 9.07 -10.95 -1.58
C HIS A 71 9.76 -9.73 -0.96
N THR A 72 10.95 -9.39 -1.46
CA THR A 72 11.74 -8.26 -0.96
C THR A 72 11.04 -6.93 -1.22
N ILE A 73 10.50 -6.73 -2.43
CA ILE A 73 9.70 -5.57 -2.82
C ILE A 73 8.47 -5.48 -1.92
N GLN A 74 7.70 -6.55 -1.80
CA GLN A 74 6.49 -6.58 -0.97
C GLN A 74 6.79 -6.23 0.50
N LYS A 75 7.88 -6.76 1.06
CA LYS A 75 8.33 -6.47 2.42
C LYS A 75 8.72 -4.99 2.59
N ASN A 76 9.49 -4.43 1.65
CA ASN A 76 9.92 -3.04 1.69
C ASN A 76 8.74 -2.08 1.55
N LEU A 77 7.79 -2.39 0.66
CA LEU A 77 6.53 -1.65 0.55
C LEU A 77 5.80 -1.64 1.89
N CYS A 78 5.56 -2.81 2.49
CA CYS A 78 4.96 -2.90 3.82
C CYS A 78 5.67 -2.04 4.87
N HIS A 79 7.00 -2.04 4.87
CA HIS A 79 7.80 -1.27 5.83
C HIS A 79 7.59 0.24 5.66
N VAL A 80 7.77 0.78 4.45
CA VAL A 80 7.60 2.22 4.15
C VAL A 80 6.18 2.67 4.47
N TRP A 81 5.21 1.82 4.16
CA TRP A 81 3.79 2.09 4.38
C TRP A 81 3.41 2.12 5.85
N TRP A 82 3.92 1.16 6.62
CA TRP A 82 3.74 1.13 8.06
C TRP A 82 4.35 2.37 8.73
N GLU A 83 5.57 2.74 8.32
CA GLU A 83 6.24 3.94 8.83
C GLU A 83 5.44 5.21 8.51
N ARG A 84 4.91 5.32 7.29
CA ARG A 84 4.05 6.45 6.87
C ARG A 84 2.80 6.55 7.76
N GLU A 85 2.13 5.44 8.05
CA GLU A 85 0.94 5.41 8.90
C GLU A 85 1.25 5.72 10.37
N ASN A 86 2.36 5.21 10.91
CA ASN A 86 2.77 5.49 12.28
C ASN A 86 3.14 6.96 12.49
N LYS A 87 3.89 7.56 11.57
CA LYS A 87 4.26 8.99 11.63
C LYS A 87 3.05 9.93 11.60
N VAL A 88 1.94 9.49 11.00
CA VAL A 88 0.65 10.21 11.05
C VAL A 88 -0.01 10.05 12.42
N ARG A 89 0.02 8.85 13.01
CA ARG A 89 -0.53 8.57 14.35
C ARG A 89 0.22 9.32 15.46
N GLU A 90 1.55 9.31 15.41
CA GLU A 90 2.42 9.98 16.39
C GLU A 90 2.24 11.52 16.39
N HIS A 91 1.88 12.11 15.25
CA HIS A 91 1.60 13.55 15.14
C HIS A 91 0.14 13.93 15.38
N GLY A 92 -0.78 12.97 15.29
CA GLY A 92 -2.17 13.15 15.73
C GLY A 92 -2.31 13.17 17.25
N ASP A 93 -1.36 12.57 17.96
CA ASP A 93 -1.29 12.63 19.42
C ASP A 93 -0.74 13.99 19.87
N ARG A 94 -1.56 14.77 20.58
CA ARG A 94 -1.29 16.18 20.96
C ARG A 94 -0.07 16.35 21.88
N ARG A 95 0.66 15.28 22.19
CA ARG A 95 1.76 15.25 23.17
C ARG A 95 3.15 15.42 22.54
N SER A 96 3.33 15.20 21.24
CA SER A 96 4.63 15.37 20.57
C SER A 96 5.02 16.84 20.33
N CYS A 97 4.08 17.80 20.44
CA CYS A 97 4.33 19.20 20.09
C CYS A 97 4.98 20.05 21.20
N VAL A 98 5.30 19.48 22.36
CA VAL A 98 5.88 20.26 23.46
C VAL A 98 7.39 20.55 23.24
N LEU A 99 8.06 19.81 22.33
CA LEU A 99 9.50 19.94 22.07
C LEU A 99 9.86 20.58 20.71
N SER A 100 8.89 20.83 19.81
CA SER A 100 9.13 21.39 18.48
C SER A 100 8.62 22.83 18.38
N GLY A 101 9.30 23.75 19.07
CA GLY A 101 8.95 25.18 19.09
C GLY A 101 9.34 25.95 17.82
N PHE A 102 9.97 25.32 16.84
CA PHE A 102 10.62 26.01 15.71
C PHE A 102 10.05 25.71 14.32
N ILE A 103 9.23 24.66 14.13
CA ILE A 103 8.76 24.28 12.79
C ILE A 103 7.24 24.21 12.78
N ARG A 104 6.60 24.98 11.89
CA ARG A 104 5.15 24.92 11.72
C ARG A 104 4.76 23.50 11.29
N ARG A 105 3.67 22.97 11.86
CA ARG A 105 3.16 21.62 11.52
C ARG A 105 2.86 21.45 10.01
N SER A 106 2.53 22.55 9.32
CA SER A 106 2.37 22.60 7.85
C SER A 106 3.65 22.16 7.13
N ASP A 107 4.78 22.72 7.54
CA ASP A 107 6.05 22.61 6.83
C ASP A 107 6.63 21.20 7.00
N ILE A 108 6.45 20.58 8.18
CA ILE A 108 6.79 19.17 8.43
C ILE A 108 5.94 18.24 7.55
N ARG A 109 4.65 18.54 7.36
CA ARG A 109 3.75 17.74 6.54
C ARG A 109 4.14 17.81 5.07
N GLU A 110 4.50 18.99 4.58
CA GLU A 110 4.97 19.20 3.20
C GLU A 110 6.32 18.52 2.98
N LEU A 111 7.28 18.70 3.88
CA LEU A 111 8.58 18.01 3.83
C LEU A 111 8.41 16.48 3.73
N ARG A 112 7.49 15.90 4.53
CA ARG A 112 7.17 14.47 4.48
C ARG A 112 6.54 14.05 3.16
N LYS A 113 5.64 14.86 2.58
CA LYS A 113 5.07 14.57 1.25
C LYS A 113 6.18 14.54 0.20
N HIS A 114 7.10 15.52 0.23
CA HIS A 114 8.23 15.55 -0.70
C HIS A 114 9.21 14.40 -0.50
N ALA A 115 9.45 13.97 0.75
CA ALA A 115 10.34 12.84 1.05
C ALA A 115 9.86 11.52 0.41
N TYR A 116 8.54 11.33 0.28
CA TYR A 116 7.97 10.14 -0.35
C TYR A 116 7.62 10.31 -1.83
N ALA A 117 7.77 11.50 -2.42
CA ALA A 117 7.39 11.76 -3.81
C ALA A 117 8.15 10.86 -4.80
N GLU A 118 9.44 10.65 -4.58
CA GLU A 118 10.26 9.79 -5.45
C GLU A 118 9.90 8.30 -5.30
N PHE A 119 9.54 7.89 -4.08
CA PHE A 119 9.03 6.55 -3.82
C PHE A 119 7.69 6.30 -4.53
N ASP A 120 6.76 7.26 -4.47
CA ASP A 120 5.47 7.16 -5.13
C ASP A 120 5.64 7.11 -6.66
N ARG A 121 6.53 7.93 -7.24
CA ARG A 121 6.93 7.86 -8.67
C ARG A 121 7.52 6.50 -9.06
N THR A 122 8.33 5.91 -8.18
CA THR A 122 8.92 4.59 -8.43
C THR A 122 7.85 3.50 -8.46
N ILE A 123 6.83 3.58 -7.59
CA ILE A 123 5.69 2.67 -7.61
C ILE A 123 4.86 2.85 -8.89
N GLU A 124 4.64 4.07 -9.34
CA GLU A 124 3.92 4.34 -10.60
C GLU A 124 4.64 3.68 -11.78
N ARG A 125 5.95 3.87 -11.90
CA ARG A 125 6.77 3.20 -12.94
C ARG A 125 6.75 1.68 -12.82
N LEU A 126 6.75 1.15 -11.60
CA LEU A 126 6.64 -0.29 -11.36
C LEU A 126 5.29 -0.83 -11.85
N ASN A 127 4.21 -0.10 -11.56
CA ASN A 127 2.87 -0.44 -12.00
C ASN A 127 2.74 -0.37 -13.52
N GLU A 128 3.35 0.62 -14.16
CA GLU A 128 3.35 0.76 -15.62
C GLU A 128 4.12 -0.38 -16.31
N SER A 129 5.32 -0.69 -15.82
CA SER A 129 6.19 -1.72 -16.42
C SER A 129 5.65 -3.15 -16.25
N MET A 130 5.12 -3.49 -15.07
CA MET A 130 4.58 -4.84 -14.80
C MET A 130 3.06 -4.93 -14.96
N GLY A 131 2.37 -3.82 -15.22
CA GLY A 131 0.92 -3.76 -15.27
C GLY A 131 0.27 -4.17 -13.96
N LEU A 132 0.78 -3.67 -12.83
CA LEU A 132 0.26 -3.95 -11.50
C LEU A 132 -0.74 -2.89 -11.03
N CYS A 133 -1.49 -3.20 -9.98
CA CYS A 133 -2.45 -2.29 -9.34
C CYS A 133 -2.08 -1.95 -7.88
N ILE A 134 -0.79 -1.70 -7.62
CA ILE A 134 -0.32 -1.36 -6.27
C ILE A 134 -0.51 0.14 -6.00
N LYS A 135 -1.27 0.50 -4.97
CA LYS A 135 -1.49 1.89 -4.51
C LYS A 135 -1.22 1.96 -3.03
#